data_AF-A0A968XZK3-F1
#
_entry.id   AF-A0A968XZK3-F1
#
_cell.length_a   1.000
_cell.length_b   1.000
_cell.length_c   1.000
_cell.angle_alpha   90.00
_cell.angle_beta   90.00
_cell.angle_gamma   90.00
#
_symmetry.space_group_name_H-M   'P 1'
#
loop_
_entity.id
_entity.type
_entity.pdbx_description
1 polymer ?
#
loop_
_entity_poly.entity_id
_entity_poly.type
_entity_poly.pdbx_seq_one_letter_code
_entity_poly.pdbx_strand_id
1 'polypeptide(L)'
;MDFWAELLPEANFLLIYRAPWEVVDSLYWRHDALFQSQPELAVKIWLHYNQKILNFYNRYSSHCLLVNLATLVKNKELYIQAINQKFNTNLTAPASTLYDPSLLRSQGGDSYRPSLIEHYFPEAVEMYRELDSRSWQPQETPDFSWRELIKPSIYRFWAFQEWVNVRKQERQNKTLQAELQQCQSQLHQNQAELEHINLQAHQVEEVLEQSQSQLHQTEDVLEESQSQLEQVQEELEQLSVQKIQTETLLAHFQSQLNQIEGLFADSQSQLHQTEEMLEQSQSQLHQTEEVLEQSQSRLTSTERC
;
A
#
# COMPACT_ATOMS: atom_id res chain seq x y z
N MET A 1 9.48 -59.17 -12.99
CA MET A 1 9.14 -59.82 -11.71
C MET A 1 10.03 -61.03 -11.53
N ASP A 2 10.09 -61.94 -12.51
CA ASP A 2 10.98 -63.13 -12.50
C ASP A 2 12.44 -62.81 -12.14
N PHE A 3 13.02 -61.75 -12.71
CA PHE A 3 14.35 -61.24 -12.32
C PHE A 3 14.54 -61.06 -10.81
N TRP A 4 13.53 -60.51 -10.10
CA TRP A 4 13.62 -60.28 -8.66
C TRP A 4 13.46 -61.57 -7.85
N ALA A 5 12.66 -62.52 -8.33
CA ALA A 5 12.55 -63.84 -7.69
C ALA A 5 13.83 -64.66 -7.87
N GLU A 6 14.52 -64.53 -9.01
CA GLU A 6 15.84 -65.15 -9.23
C GLU A 6 16.93 -64.49 -8.38
N LEU A 7 16.92 -63.16 -8.27
CA LEU A 7 17.91 -62.41 -7.51
C LEU A 7 17.72 -62.55 -5.99
N LEU A 8 16.48 -62.64 -5.52
CA LEU A 8 16.11 -62.74 -4.10
C LEU A 8 15.13 -63.92 -3.90
N PRO A 9 15.63 -65.17 -3.86
CA PRO A 9 14.78 -66.36 -3.76
C PRO A 9 13.90 -66.42 -2.50
N GLU A 10 14.37 -65.81 -1.41
CA GLU A 10 13.68 -65.77 -0.13
C GLU A 10 12.73 -64.56 0.02
N ALA A 11 12.62 -63.71 -1.00
CA ALA A 11 11.77 -62.52 -0.93
C ALA A 11 10.28 -62.89 -0.98
N ASN A 12 9.49 -62.19 -0.16
CA ASN A 12 8.04 -62.24 -0.21
C ASN A 12 7.52 -61.01 -0.98
N PHE A 13 6.52 -61.22 -1.82
CA PHE A 13 6.00 -60.23 -2.74
C PHE A 13 4.58 -59.82 -2.38
N LEU A 14 4.37 -58.54 -2.14
CA LEU A 14 3.05 -57.94 -1.97
C LEU A 14 2.61 -57.35 -3.32
N LEU A 15 1.60 -57.95 -3.93
CA LEU A 15 1.10 -57.58 -5.24
C LEU A 15 -0.20 -56.79 -5.05
N ILE A 16 -0.21 -55.53 -5.48
CA ILE A 16 -1.36 -54.64 -5.32
C ILE A 16 -1.92 -54.32 -6.70
N TYR A 17 -3.24 -54.46 -6.84
CA TYR A 17 -3.96 -54.05 -8.04
C TYR A 17 -5.14 -53.14 -7.69
N ARG A 18 -5.68 -52.51 -8.74
CA ARG A 18 -6.82 -51.59 -8.69
C ARG A 18 -7.75 -51.89 -9.85
N ALA A 19 -9.00 -51.46 -9.73
CA ALA A 19 -9.96 -51.58 -10.82
C ALA A 19 -9.46 -50.86 -12.09
N PRO A 20 -9.72 -51.42 -13.29
CA PRO A 20 -9.18 -50.88 -14.55
C PRO A 20 -9.64 -49.44 -14.81
N TRP A 21 -10.92 -49.12 -14.55
CA TRP A 21 -11.45 -47.77 -14.75
C TRP A 21 -10.81 -46.72 -13.83
N GLU A 22 -10.43 -47.08 -12.61
CA GLU A 22 -9.76 -46.14 -11.71
C GLU A 22 -8.32 -45.85 -12.13
N VAL A 23 -7.61 -46.86 -12.64
CA VAL A 23 -6.24 -46.69 -13.14
C VAL A 23 -6.26 -45.86 -14.41
N VAL A 24 -7.19 -46.15 -15.34
CA VAL A 24 -7.36 -45.38 -16.57
C VAL A 24 -7.69 -43.92 -16.26
N ASP A 25 -8.65 -43.66 -15.36
CA ASP A 25 -9.01 -42.30 -14.95
C ASP A 25 -7.80 -41.57 -14.32
N SER A 26 -7.02 -42.27 -13.48
CA SER A 26 -5.80 -41.72 -12.90
C SER A 26 -4.71 -41.43 -13.94
N LEU A 27 -4.58 -42.25 -14.99
CA LEU A 27 -3.60 -42.03 -16.06
C LEU A 27 -3.99 -40.85 -16.94
N TYR A 28 -5.26 -40.69 -17.29
CA TYR A 28 -5.74 -39.53 -18.04
C TYR A 28 -5.59 -38.22 -17.27
N TRP A 29 -5.82 -38.25 -15.95
CA TRP A 29 -5.66 -37.06 -15.12
C TRP A 29 -4.21 -36.56 -15.02
N ARG A 30 -3.21 -37.41 -15.26
CA ARG A 30 -1.79 -37.00 -15.29
C ARG A 30 -1.43 -36.18 -16.54
N HIS A 31 -2.35 -36.02 -17.49
CA HIS A 31 -2.19 -35.23 -18.72
C HIS A 31 -0.96 -35.62 -19.56
N ASP A 32 -0.51 -36.87 -19.48
CA ASP A 32 0.58 -37.37 -20.32
C ASP A 32 0.14 -37.37 -21.80
N ALA A 33 0.97 -36.77 -22.66
CA ALA A 33 0.71 -36.60 -24.09
C ALA A 33 0.48 -37.95 -24.81
N LEU A 34 1.09 -39.03 -24.30
CA LEU A 34 0.90 -40.37 -24.85
C LEU A 34 -0.57 -40.79 -24.83
N PHE A 35 -1.28 -40.58 -23.72
CA PHE A 35 -2.69 -40.97 -23.59
C PHE A 35 -3.65 -40.03 -24.31
N GLN A 36 -3.24 -38.80 -24.63
CA GLN A 36 -4.03 -37.91 -25.48
C GLN A 36 -4.06 -38.41 -26.93
N SER A 37 -2.92 -38.90 -27.43
CA SER A 37 -2.81 -39.45 -28.79
C SER A 37 -3.36 -40.89 -28.90
N GLN A 38 -3.24 -41.68 -27.83
CA GLN A 38 -3.64 -43.08 -27.79
C GLN A 38 -4.38 -43.40 -26.48
N PRO A 39 -5.65 -43.01 -26.33
CA PRO A 39 -6.39 -43.18 -25.07
C PRO A 39 -6.50 -44.66 -24.63
N GLU A 40 -6.78 -45.57 -25.56
CA GLU A 40 -6.86 -47.01 -25.30
C GLU A 40 -5.61 -47.62 -24.66
N LEU A 41 -4.45 -46.98 -24.82
CA LEU A 41 -3.18 -47.47 -24.28
C LEU A 41 -3.23 -47.62 -22.76
N ALA A 42 -4.00 -46.77 -22.05
CA ALA A 42 -4.16 -46.88 -20.61
C ALA A 42 -4.74 -48.24 -20.18
N VAL A 43 -5.77 -48.73 -20.90
CA VAL A 43 -6.39 -50.04 -20.64
C VAL A 43 -5.43 -51.17 -21.01
N LYS A 44 -4.74 -51.04 -22.16
CA LYS A 44 -3.76 -52.06 -22.63
C LYS A 44 -2.57 -52.20 -21.68
N ILE A 45 -2.07 -51.09 -21.13
CA ILE A 45 -1.01 -51.10 -20.12
C ILE A 45 -1.50 -51.78 -18.84
N TRP A 46 -2.72 -51.44 -18.38
CA TRP A 46 -3.30 -52.08 -17.21
C TRP A 46 -3.44 -53.60 -17.40
N LEU A 47 -3.92 -54.04 -18.56
CA LEU A 47 -4.02 -55.46 -18.94
C LEU A 47 -2.66 -56.15 -18.89
N HIS A 48 -1.66 -55.60 -19.59
CA HIS A 48 -0.32 -56.17 -19.66
C HIS A 48 0.35 -56.27 -18.29
N TYR A 49 0.20 -55.23 -17.47
CA TYR A 49 0.77 -55.19 -16.12
C TYR A 49 0.13 -56.25 -15.22
N ASN A 50 -1.20 -56.34 -15.22
CA ASN A 50 -1.91 -57.30 -14.37
C ASN A 50 -1.78 -58.74 -14.86
N GLN A 51 -1.63 -58.98 -16.17
CA GLN A 51 -1.27 -60.31 -16.68
C GLN A 51 0.08 -60.76 -16.13
N LYS A 52 1.07 -59.86 -16.06
CA LYS A 52 2.37 -60.17 -15.45
C LYS A 52 2.25 -60.44 -13.95
N ILE A 53 1.40 -59.69 -13.23
CA ILE A 53 1.10 -59.97 -11.81
C ILE A 53 0.51 -61.37 -11.66
N LEU A 54 -0.52 -61.72 -12.44
CA LEU A 54 -1.17 -63.04 -12.35
C LEU A 54 -0.21 -64.17 -12.70
N ASN A 55 0.56 -64.05 -13.79
CA ASN A 55 1.53 -65.07 -14.19
C ASN A 55 2.58 -65.29 -13.09
N PHE A 56 3.06 -64.21 -12.48
CA PHE A 56 4.02 -64.28 -11.38
C PHE A 56 3.40 -64.91 -10.12
N TYR A 57 2.21 -64.46 -9.73
CA TYR A 57 1.46 -65.02 -8.59
C TYR A 57 1.21 -66.52 -8.76
N ASN A 58 0.77 -66.96 -9.95
CA ASN A 58 0.50 -68.36 -10.21
C ASN A 58 1.75 -69.23 -10.12
N ARG A 59 2.94 -68.68 -10.43
CA ARG A 59 4.22 -69.39 -10.34
C ARG A 59 4.79 -69.42 -8.91
N TYR A 60 4.59 -68.36 -8.14
CA TYR A 60 5.21 -68.17 -6.82
C TYR A 60 4.16 -67.91 -5.71
N SER A 61 3.03 -68.60 -5.76
CA SER A 61 1.84 -68.32 -4.91
C SER A 61 2.10 -68.43 -3.40
N SER A 62 3.06 -69.27 -2.99
CA SER A 62 3.50 -69.38 -1.59
C SER A 62 4.17 -68.09 -1.10
N HIS A 63 4.93 -67.42 -1.96
CA HIS A 63 5.69 -66.19 -1.66
C HIS A 63 4.94 -64.90 -2.02
N CYS A 64 3.72 -64.99 -2.57
CA CYS A 64 2.98 -63.82 -3.04
C CYS A 64 1.67 -63.63 -2.28
N LEU A 65 1.40 -62.39 -1.85
CA LEU A 65 0.09 -61.97 -1.35
C LEU A 65 -0.48 -60.92 -2.31
N LEU A 66 -1.58 -61.27 -2.98
CA LEU A 66 -2.27 -60.41 -3.93
C LEU A 66 -3.41 -59.68 -3.21
N VAL A 67 -3.60 -58.39 -3.45
CA VAL A 67 -4.69 -57.62 -2.79
C VAL A 67 -5.20 -56.47 -3.66
N ASN A 68 -6.51 -56.23 -3.59
CA ASN A 68 -7.13 -55.05 -4.15
C ASN A 68 -6.85 -53.84 -3.25
N LEU A 69 -6.38 -52.72 -3.81
CA LEU A 69 -6.07 -51.52 -3.05
C LEU A 69 -7.28 -50.99 -2.25
N ALA A 70 -8.48 -51.04 -2.82
CA ALA A 70 -9.69 -50.59 -2.13
C ALA A 70 -9.97 -51.43 -0.87
N THR A 71 -9.73 -52.74 -0.95
CA THR A 71 -9.86 -53.67 0.17
C THR A 71 -8.77 -53.44 1.22
N LEU A 72 -7.52 -53.26 0.79
CA LEU A 72 -6.38 -52.97 1.67
C LEU A 72 -6.64 -51.71 2.50
N VAL A 73 -7.09 -50.63 1.85
CA VAL A 73 -7.31 -49.33 2.50
C VAL A 73 -8.41 -49.40 3.57
N LYS A 74 -9.45 -50.21 3.33
CA LYS A 74 -10.53 -50.43 4.30
C LYS A 74 -10.14 -51.36 5.46
N ASN A 75 -9.17 -52.27 5.25
CA ASN A 75 -8.87 -53.38 6.17
C ASN A 75 -7.36 -53.48 6.48
N LYS A 76 -6.72 -52.35 6.81
CA LYS A 76 -5.26 -52.25 6.93
C LYS A 76 -4.68 -53.19 7.99
N GLU A 77 -5.30 -53.22 9.16
CA GLU A 77 -4.86 -54.03 10.30
C GLU A 77 -4.98 -55.52 10.00
N LEU A 78 -6.10 -55.94 9.42
CA LEU A 78 -6.33 -57.32 8.99
C LEU A 78 -5.36 -57.74 7.88
N TYR A 79 -5.01 -56.83 6.98
CA TYR A 79 -4.04 -57.12 5.93
C TYR A 79 -2.63 -57.34 6.50
N ILE A 80 -2.21 -56.54 7.48
CA ILE A 80 -0.93 -56.77 8.18
C ILE A 80 -0.93 -58.12 8.91
N GLN A 81 -2.03 -58.49 9.56
CA GLN A 81 -2.16 -59.80 10.20
C GLN A 81 -2.02 -60.94 9.18
N ALA A 82 -2.64 -60.80 7.99
CA ALA A 82 -2.53 -61.78 6.92
C ALA A 82 -1.09 -61.91 6.38
N ILE A 83 -0.36 -60.80 6.25
CA ILE A 83 1.06 -60.81 5.88
C ILE A 83 1.87 -61.58 6.92
N ASN A 84 1.70 -61.25 8.20
CA ASN A 84 2.41 -61.90 9.30
C ASN A 84 2.14 -63.41 9.35
N GLN A 85 0.88 -63.81 9.18
CA GLN A 85 0.49 -65.21 9.17
C GLN A 85 1.08 -65.96 7.96
N LYS A 86 1.00 -65.37 6.75
CA LYS A 86 1.42 -66.05 5.53
C LYS A 86 2.93 -66.18 5.41
N PHE A 87 3.68 -65.16 5.81
CA PHE A 87 5.12 -65.09 5.62
C PHE A 87 5.93 -65.28 6.91
N ASN A 88 5.26 -65.61 8.02
CA ASN A 88 5.89 -65.78 9.33
C ASN A 88 6.71 -64.55 9.75
N THR A 89 6.12 -63.36 9.60
CA THR A 89 6.74 -62.08 9.95
C THR A 89 6.11 -61.47 11.21
N ASN A 90 6.80 -60.52 11.83
CA ASN A 90 6.35 -59.79 13.02
C ASN A 90 6.20 -58.28 12.73
N LEU A 91 5.45 -57.93 11.69
CA LEU A 91 5.17 -56.53 11.34
C LEU A 91 4.13 -55.93 12.29
N THR A 92 4.37 -54.72 12.75
CA THR A 92 3.42 -53.95 13.55
C THR A 92 2.43 -53.21 12.66
N ALA A 93 1.19 -53.03 13.12
CA ALA A 93 0.21 -52.22 12.40
C ALA A 93 0.72 -50.76 12.24
N PRO A 94 0.58 -50.16 11.05
CA PRO A 94 1.03 -48.78 10.81
C PRO A 94 0.18 -47.77 11.58
N ALA A 95 0.77 -46.64 11.98
CA ALA A 95 0.06 -45.53 12.63
C ALA A 95 -1.02 -44.94 11.70
N SER A 96 -2.17 -44.57 12.26
CA SER A 96 -3.34 -44.06 11.52
C SER A 96 -3.11 -42.75 10.77
N THR A 97 -2.02 -42.03 11.05
CA THR A 97 -1.65 -40.74 10.47
C THR A 97 -0.89 -40.83 9.14
N LEU A 98 -0.44 -42.03 8.72
CA LEU A 98 0.44 -42.20 7.54
C LEU A 98 -0.29 -42.23 6.19
N TYR A 99 -1.62 -42.17 6.18
CA TYR A 99 -2.43 -42.33 4.98
C TYR A 99 -3.46 -41.21 4.88
N ASP A 100 -3.42 -40.44 3.79
CA ASP A 100 -4.45 -39.46 3.44
C ASP A 100 -5.47 -40.09 2.47
N PRO A 101 -6.72 -40.32 2.90
CA PRO A 101 -7.79 -40.85 2.05
C PRO A 101 -8.12 -39.97 0.84
N SER A 102 -7.83 -38.66 0.89
CA SER A 102 -8.12 -37.71 -0.19
C SER A 102 -7.27 -37.98 -1.46
N LEU A 103 -6.16 -38.71 -1.31
CA LEU A 103 -5.29 -39.14 -2.41
C LEU A 103 -5.89 -40.30 -3.22
N LEU A 104 -6.70 -41.16 -2.58
CA LEU A 104 -7.47 -42.18 -3.29
C LEU A 104 -8.84 -41.62 -3.64
N ARG A 105 -8.87 -40.74 -4.66
CA ARG A 105 -10.13 -40.26 -5.22
C ARG A 105 -10.83 -41.40 -5.96
N SER A 106 -11.64 -42.17 -5.24
CA SER A 106 -12.71 -42.95 -5.86
C SER A 106 -13.83 -41.97 -6.20
N GLN A 107 -13.85 -41.44 -7.41
CA GLN A 107 -15.04 -40.77 -7.94
C GLN A 107 -16.13 -41.85 -8.10
N GLY A 108 -16.86 -42.08 -7.02
CA GLY A 108 -18.00 -42.97 -6.96
C GLY A 108 -19.26 -42.32 -7.52
N GLY A 109 -20.21 -43.19 -7.91
CA GLY A 109 -21.61 -42.82 -8.12
C GLY A 109 -22.12 -43.11 -9.53
N ASP A 110 -21.72 -42.29 -10.51
CA ASP A 110 -22.41 -42.22 -11.82
C ASP A 110 -21.49 -42.43 -13.02
N SER A 111 -20.38 -43.13 -12.83
CA SER A 111 -19.44 -43.35 -13.92
C SER A 111 -19.87 -44.51 -14.79
N TYR A 112 -20.17 -44.24 -16.05
CA TYR A 112 -20.35 -45.26 -17.08
C TYR A 112 -19.04 -45.90 -17.54
N ARG A 113 -17.90 -45.45 -16.99
CA ARG A 113 -16.55 -45.91 -17.32
C ARG A 113 -16.36 -47.43 -17.14
N PRO A 114 -16.86 -48.09 -16.07
CA PRO A 114 -16.80 -49.55 -15.97
C PRO A 114 -17.51 -50.24 -17.14
N SER A 115 -18.68 -49.72 -17.54
CA SER A 115 -19.46 -50.26 -18.67
C SER A 115 -18.77 -50.01 -20.03
N LEU A 116 -18.10 -48.87 -20.18
CA LEU A 116 -17.31 -48.55 -21.37
C LEU A 116 -16.14 -49.51 -21.52
N ILE A 117 -15.42 -49.80 -20.42
CA ILE A 117 -14.33 -50.77 -20.42
C ILE A 117 -14.85 -52.17 -20.70
N GLU A 118 -15.94 -52.61 -20.06
CA GLU A 118 -16.56 -53.91 -20.35
C GLU A 118 -16.90 -54.07 -21.85
N HIS A 119 -17.46 -53.02 -22.46
CA HIS A 119 -17.92 -53.10 -23.85
C HIS A 119 -16.76 -53.19 -24.86
N TYR A 120 -15.70 -52.40 -24.66
CA TYR A 120 -14.59 -52.28 -25.61
C TYR A 120 -13.38 -53.15 -25.28
N PHE A 121 -13.22 -53.50 -24.01
CA PHE A 121 -12.13 -54.30 -23.46
C PHE A 121 -12.67 -55.30 -22.42
N PRO A 122 -13.56 -56.22 -22.82
CA PRO A 122 -14.12 -57.22 -21.91
C PRO A 122 -13.03 -58.05 -21.22
N GLU A 123 -11.88 -58.26 -21.88
CA GLU A 123 -10.71 -58.93 -21.31
C GLU A 123 -10.17 -58.21 -20.05
N ALA A 124 -10.36 -56.89 -19.93
CA ALA A 124 -9.89 -56.14 -18.77
C ALA A 124 -10.77 -56.40 -17.54
N VAL A 125 -12.07 -56.54 -17.74
CA VAL A 125 -13.00 -56.91 -16.66
C VAL A 125 -12.84 -58.38 -16.29
N GLU A 126 -12.60 -59.25 -17.28
CA GLU A 126 -12.27 -60.66 -17.02
C GLU A 126 -10.99 -60.80 -16.19
N MET A 127 -9.92 -60.10 -16.58
CA MET A 127 -8.67 -60.04 -15.82
C MET A 127 -8.90 -59.49 -14.40
N TYR A 128 -9.75 -58.48 -14.25
CA TYR A 128 -10.07 -57.92 -12.93
C TYR A 128 -10.79 -58.94 -12.04
N ARG A 129 -11.75 -59.69 -12.60
CA ARG A 129 -12.42 -60.80 -11.93
C ARG A 129 -11.43 -61.90 -11.53
N GLU A 130 -10.46 -62.19 -12.39
CA GLU A 130 -9.43 -63.21 -12.17
C GLU A 130 -8.41 -62.81 -11.08
N LEU A 131 -8.14 -61.51 -10.95
CA LEU A 131 -7.39 -60.95 -9.81
C LEU A 131 -8.20 -61.07 -8.52
N ASP A 132 -9.47 -60.67 -8.52
CA ASP A 132 -10.34 -60.73 -7.34
C ASP A 132 -10.49 -62.17 -6.81
N SER A 133 -10.57 -63.16 -7.69
CA SER A 133 -10.69 -64.58 -7.31
C SER A 133 -9.44 -65.15 -6.61
N ARG A 134 -8.27 -64.52 -6.78
CA ARG A 134 -6.98 -64.91 -6.17
C ARG A 134 -6.50 -63.96 -5.08
N SER A 135 -7.13 -62.79 -4.99
CA SER A 135 -6.79 -61.78 -4.02
C SER A 135 -7.13 -62.21 -2.60
N TRP A 136 -6.36 -61.70 -1.65
CA TRP A 136 -6.70 -61.76 -0.25
C TRP A 136 -7.98 -60.97 0.01
N GLN A 137 -8.89 -61.60 0.74
CA GLN A 137 -10.15 -61.01 1.19
C GLN A 137 -10.21 -61.09 2.72
N PRO A 138 -10.67 -60.02 3.40
CA PRO A 138 -10.83 -60.02 4.86
C PRO A 138 -11.97 -60.94 5.33
N GLN A 139 -12.92 -61.23 4.44
CA GLN A 139 -14.04 -62.15 4.64
C GLN A 139 -13.91 -63.31 3.64
N GLU A 140 -14.43 -64.50 3.96
CA GLU A 140 -14.30 -65.69 3.09
C GLU A 140 -14.97 -65.52 1.71
N THR A 141 -15.86 -64.55 1.55
CA THR A 141 -16.54 -64.26 0.29
C THR A 141 -15.93 -63.05 -0.43
N PRO A 142 -15.51 -63.19 -1.70
CA PRO A 142 -15.03 -62.06 -2.48
C PRO A 142 -16.12 -61.01 -2.72
N ASP A 143 -15.76 -59.74 -2.58
CA ASP A 143 -16.65 -58.60 -2.86
C ASP A 143 -16.73 -58.36 -4.38
N PHE A 144 -17.84 -58.75 -4.99
CA PHE A 144 -18.16 -58.50 -6.40
C PHE A 144 -19.18 -57.36 -6.59
N SER A 145 -19.37 -56.49 -5.60
CA SER A 145 -20.31 -55.35 -5.69
C SER A 145 -20.04 -54.43 -6.89
N TRP A 146 -18.79 -54.37 -7.35
CA TRP A 146 -18.42 -53.60 -8.55
C TRP A 146 -19.15 -54.07 -9.82
N ARG A 147 -19.67 -55.31 -9.87
CA ARG A 147 -20.45 -55.80 -11.02
C ARG A 147 -21.73 -55.00 -11.22
N GLU A 148 -22.31 -54.48 -10.14
CA GLU A 148 -23.50 -53.62 -10.19
C GLU A 148 -23.22 -52.28 -10.87
N LEU A 149 -21.94 -51.88 -10.96
CA LEU A 149 -21.51 -50.68 -11.69
C LEU A 149 -21.52 -50.88 -13.21
N ILE A 150 -21.50 -52.14 -13.69
CA ILE A 150 -21.51 -52.48 -15.11
C ILE A 150 -22.96 -52.59 -15.58
N LYS A 151 -23.38 -51.65 -16.43
CA LYS A 151 -24.75 -51.52 -16.91
C LYS A 151 -24.91 -52.15 -18.31
N PRO A 152 -25.97 -52.96 -18.59
CA PRO A 152 -26.03 -53.82 -19.78
C PRO A 152 -26.22 -53.14 -21.14
N SER A 153 -26.96 -52.03 -21.21
CA SER A 153 -27.37 -51.46 -22.49
C SER A 153 -27.66 -50.00 -22.35
N ILE A 154 -26.60 -49.23 -22.17
CA ILE A 154 -26.73 -47.80 -22.08
C ILE A 154 -25.45 -47.15 -22.60
N TYR A 155 -25.21 -47.32 -23.91
CA TYR A 155 -24.05 -46.75 -24.60
C TYR A 155 -24.38 -45.44 -25.32
N ARG A 156 -25.49 -45.40 -26.07
CA ARG A 156 -25.84 -44.23 -26.91
C ARG A 156 -26.04 -42.96 -26.10
N PHE A 157 -26.89 -43.00 -25.08
CA PHE A 157 -27.16 -41.80 -24.28
C PHE A 157 -25.92 -41.29 -23.53
N TRP A 158 -24.97 -42.17 -23.15
CA TRP A 158 -23.74 -41.80 -22.46
C TRP A 158 -22.77 -41.12 -23.40
N ALA A 159 -22.60 -41.66 -24.62
CA ALA A 159 -21.81 -41.00 -25.65
C ALA A 159 -22.34 -39.59 -25.97
N PHE A 160 -23.67 -39.42 -26.07
CA PHE A 160 -24.28 -38.10 -26.27
C PHE A 160 -24.17 -37.20 -25.03
N GLN A 161 -24.34 -37.75 -23.82
CA GLN A 161 -24.19 -37.03 -22.57
C GLN A 161 -22.77 -36.51 -22.41
N GLU A 162 -21.76 -37.31 -22.75
CA GLU A 162 -20.36 -36.89 -22.74
C GLU A 162 -20.08 -35.81 -23.76
N TRP A 163 -20.67 -35.90 -24.95
CA TRP A 163 -20.54 -34.81 -25.92
C TRP A 163 -21.17 -33.51 -25.39
N VAL A 164 -22.36 -33.59 -24.77
CA VAL A 164 -23.00 -32.43 -24.12
C VAL A 164 -22.12 -31.87 -23.01
N ASN A 165 -21.54 -32.73 -22.18
CA ASN A 165 -20.60 -32.35 -21.12
C ASN A 165 -19.37 -31.66 -21.75
N VAL A 166 -18.72 -32.23 -22.75
CA VAL A 166 -17.58 -31.58 -23.43
C VAL A 166 -17.97 -30.19 -23.95
N ARG A 167 -19.11 -30.03 -24.62
CA ARG A 167 -19.58 -28.72 -25.11
C ARG A 167 -19.90 -27.73 -23.99
N LYS A 168 -20.47 -28.20 -22.88
CA LYS A 168 -20.75 -27.38 -21.71
C LYS A 168 -19.45 -26.88 -21.09
N GLN A 169 -18.47 -27.76 -20.94
CA GLN A 169 -17.15 -27.44 -20.40
C GLN A 169 -16.38 -26.49 -21.32
N GLU A 170 -16.43 -26.67 -22.65
CA GLU A 170 -15.86 -25.73 -23.63
C GLU A 170 -16.48 -24.33 -23.50
N ARG A 171 -17.81 -24.24 -23.36
CA ARG A 171 -18.51 -22.97 -23.18
C ARG A 171 -18.08 -22.29 -21.87
N GLN A 172 -18.06 -23.05 -20.77
CA GLN A 172 -17.62 -22.55 -19.47
C GLN A 172 -16.16 -22.07 -19.53
N ASN A 173 -15.27 -22.81 -20.20
CA ASN A 173 -13.88 -22.42 -20.36
C ASN A 173 -13.75 -21.11 -21.14
N LYS A 174 -14.51 -20.95 -22.24
CA LYS A 174 -14.57 -19.68 -22.99
C LYS A 174 -15.09 -18.51 -22.15
N THR A 175 -16.14 -18.74 -21.35
CA THR A 175 -16.67 -17.71 -20.44
C THR A 175 -15.63 -17.31 -19.41
N LEU A 176 -14.97 -18.28 -18.76
CA LEU A 176 -13.90 -18.01 -17.79
C LEU A 176 -12.70 -17.29 -18.42
N GLN A 177 -12.34 -17.63 -19.65
CA GLN A 177 -11.29 -16.92 -20.39
C GLN A 177 -11.68 -15.46 -20.67
N ALA A 178 -12.93 -15.20 -21.06
CA ALA A 178 -13.41 -13.84 -21.29
C ALA A 178 -13.45 -13.02 -19.99
N GLU A 179 -13.92 -13.62 -18.88
CA GLU A 179 -13.91 -12.99 -17.55
C GLU A 179 -12.49 -12.67 -17.08
N LEU A 180 -11.54 -13.59 -17.31
CA LEU A 180 -10.13 -13.38 -16.99
C LEU A 180 -9.54 -12.21 -17.79
N GLN A 181 -9.80 -12.14 -19.09
CA GLN A 181 -9.35 -11.03 -19.94
C GLN A 181 -9.95 -9.69 -19.50
N GLN A 182 -11.24 -9.68 -19.14
CA GLN A 182 -11.91 -8.49 -18.62
C GLN A 182 -11.26 -8.03 -17.31
N CYS A 183 -11.01 -8.95 -16.38
CA CYS A 183 -10.36 -8.65 -15.11
C CYS A 183 -8.94 -8.09 -15.30
N GLN A 184 -8.17 -8.66 -16.23
CA GLN A 184 -6.83 -8.17 -16.59
C GLN A 184 -6.88 -6.74 -17.16
N SER A 185 -7.88 -6.45 -18.00
CA SER A 185 -8.04 -5.13 -18.61
C SER A 185 -8.41 -4.08 -17.55
N GLN A 186 -9.30 -4.43 -16.62
CA GLN A 186 -9.66 -3.56 -15.49
C GLN A 186 -8.48 -3.29 -14.56
N LEU A 187 -7.68 -4.32 -14.28
CA LEU A 187 -6.48 -4.18 -13.45
C LEU A 187 -5.48 -3.22 -14.08
N HIS A 188 -5.26 -3.32 -15.40
CA HIS A 188 -4.38 -2.40 -16.11
C HIS A 188 -4.91 -0.95 -16.12
N GLN A 189 -6.22 -0.77 -16.31
CA GLN A 189 -6.84 0.55 -16.22
C GLN A 189 -6.66 1.16 -14.83
N ASN A 190 -6.95 0.40 -13.77
CA ASN A 190 -6.81 0.88 -12.39
C ASN A 190 -5.35 1.22 -12.05
N GLN A 191 -4.37 0.48 -12.61
CA GLN A 191 -2.95 0.81 -12.45
C GLN A 191 -2.62 2.17 -13.08
N ALA A 192 -3.08 2.43 -14.31
CA ALA A 192 -2.87 3.71 -14.98
C ALA A 192 -3.54 4.88 -14.23
N GLU A 193 -4.75 4.67 -13.72
CA GLU A 193 -5.46 5.67 -12.90
C GLU A 193 -4.70 5.98 -11.60
N LEU A 194 -4.14 4.95 -10.95
CA LEU A 194 -3.35 5.11 -9.73
C LEU A 194 -2.03 5.86 -9.98
N GLU A 195 -1.34 5.57 -11.09
CA GLU A 195 -0.17 6.33 -11.52
C GLU A 195 -0.50 7.80 -11.77
N HIS A 196 -1.62 8.09 -12.44
CA HIS A 196 -2.08 9.45 -12.68
C HIS A 196 -2.40 10.20 -11.38
N ILE A 197 -3.12 9.57 -10.45
CA ILE A 197 -3.43 10.17 -9.13
C ILE A 197 -2.14 10.45 -8.35
N ASN A 198 -1.15 9.56 -8.39
CA ASN A 198 0.13 9.78 -7.72
C ASN A 198 0.89 10.97 -8.30
N LEU A 199 0.89 11.14 -9.62
CA LEU A 199 1.49 12.31 -10.26
C LEU A 199 0.78 13.60 -9.86
N GLN A 200 -0.56 13.60 -9.80
CA GLN A 200 -1.32 14.75 -9.32
C GLN A 200 -1.04 15.07 -7.85
N ALA A 201 -0.91 14.06 -6.99
CA ALA A 201 -0.56 14.25 -5.60
C ALA A 201 0.81 14.93 -5.44
N HIS A 202 1.82 14.49 -6.21
CA HIS A 202 3.15 15.12 -6.22
C HIS A 202 3.10 16.58 -6.68
N GLN A 203 2.30 16.90 -7.71
CA GLN A 203 2.15 18.29 -8.16
C GLN A 203 1.51 19.18 -7.09
N VAL A 204 0.53 18.67 -6.35
CA VAL A 204 -0.09 19.40 -5.24
C VAL A 204 0.90 19.61 -4.09
N GLU A 205 1.70 18.61 -3.77
CA GLU A 205 2.77 18.73 -2.76
C GLU A 205 3.80 19.79 -3.15
N GLU A 206 4.26 19.81 -4.41
CA GLU A 206 5.21 20.82 -4.90
C GLU A 206 4.63 22.24 -4.82
N VAL A 207 3.37 22.43 -5.23
CA VAL A 207 2.70 23.74 -5.13
C VAL A 207 2.53 24.16 -3.67
N LEU A 208 2.25 23.22 -2.76
CA LEU A 208 2.14 23.50 -1.34
C LEU A 208 3.48 23.97 -0.75
N GLU A 209 4.58 23.29 -1.08
CA GLU A 209 5.93 23.70 -0.66
C GLU A 209 6.28 25.11 -1.19
N GLN A 210 5.96 25.41 -2.45
CA GLN A 210 6.16 26.73 -3.03
C GLN A 210 5.35 27.81 -2.28
N SER A 211 4.08 27.52 -1.97
CA SER A 211 3.23 28.44 -1.21
C SER A 211 3.74 28.67 0.21
N GLN A 212 4.27 27.65 0.87
CA GLN A 212 4.87 27.78 2.20
C GLN A 212 6.12 28.67 2.16
N SER A 213 6.99 28.47 1.17
CA SER A 213 8.17 29.32 0.99
C SER A 213 7.80 30.79 0.71
N GLN A 214 6.75 31.05 -0.08
CA GLN A 214 6.28 32.41 -0.34
C GLN A 214 5.68 33.06 0.91
N LEU A 215 4.99 32.29 1.74
CA LEU A 215 4.41 32.76 2.99
C LEU A 215 5.53 33.21 3.94
N HIS A 216 6.57 32.40 4.13
CA HIS A 216 7.73 32.78 4.95
C HIS A 216 8.44 34.04 4.43
N GLN A 217 8.65 34.17 3.12
CA GLN A 217 9.22 35.39 2.55
C GLN A 217 8.35 36.62 2.83
N THR A 218 7.03 36.47 2.82
CA THR A 218 6.10 37.57 3.12
C THR A 218 6.13 37.92 4.60
N GLU A 219 6.25 36.91 5.48
CA GLU A 219 6.42 37.11 6.92
C GLU A 219 7.72 37.88 7.22
N ASP A 220 8.84 37.49 6.61
CA ASP A 220 10.13 38.18 6.77
C ASP A 220 10.06 39.66 6.34
N VAL A 221 9.45 39.94 5.18
CA VAL A 221 9.26 41.32 4.68
C VAL A 221 8.34 42.12 5.59
N LEU A 222 7.31 41.48 6.16
CA LEU A 222 6.41 42.13 7.11
C LEU A 222 7.14 42.52 8.40
N GLU A 223 7.98 41.62 8.93
CA GLU A 223 8.80 41.87 10.12
C GLU A 223 9.79 43.02 9.87
N GLU A 224 10.45 43.04 8.70
CA GLU A 224 11.34 44.13 8.31
C GLU A 224 10.59 45.47 8.22
N SER A 225 9.41 45.49 7.58
CA SER A 225 8.59 46.70 7.48
C SER A 225 8.08 47.19 8.83
N GLN A 226 7.79 46.28 9.77
CA GLN A 226 7.40 46.64 11.13
C GLN A 226 8.56 47.32 11.87
N SER A 227 9.77 46.74 11.79
CA SER A 227 10.97 47.34 12.39
C SER A 227 11.30 48.72 11.80
N GLN A 228 11.18 48.88 10.48
CA GLN A 228 11.37 50.19 9.84
C GLN A 228 10.34 51.22 10.31
N LEU A 229 9.09 50.81 10.52
CA LEU A 229 8.02 51.70 10.98
C LEU A 229 8.25 52.13 12.43
N GLU A 230 8.71 51.24 13.30
CA GLU A 230 9.14 51.58 14.68
C GLU A 230 10.29 52.59 14.66
N GLN A 231 11.30 52.38 13.82
CA GLN A 231 12.42 53.32 13.71
C GLN A 231 11.96 54.72 13.26
N VAL A 232 11.10 54.80 12.25
CA VAL A 232 10.55 56.09 11.78
C VAL A 232 9.70 56.77 12.85
N GLN A 233 8.96 56.00 13.67
CA GLN A 233 8.22 56.55 14.80
C GLN A 233 9.16 57.16 15.84
N GLU A 234 10.25 56.47 16.21
CA GLU A 234 11.25 57.00 17.14
C GLU A 234 11.91 58.29 16.61
N GLU A 235 12.29 58.33 15.32
CA GLU A 235 12.85 59.52 14.69
C GLU A 235 11.86 60.70 14.69
N LEU A 236 10.58 60.43 14.45
CA LEU A 236 9.53 61.45 14.50
C LEU A 236 9.34 62.02 15.91
N GLU A 237 9.38 61.17 16.94
CA GLU A 237 9.33 61.60 18.34
C GLU A 237 10.52 62.48 18.70
N GLN A 238 11.74 62.09 18.29
CA GLN A 238 12.94 62.90 18.52
C GLN A 238 12.83 64.28 17.85
N LEU A 239 12.37 64.33 16.60
CA LEU A 239 12.23 65.58 15.87
C LEU A 239 11.14 66.48 16.49
N SER A 240 10.06 65.89 17.02
CA SER A 240 9.04 66.60 17.78
C SER A 240 9.62 67.25 19.05
N VAL A 241 10.42 66.50 19.81
CA VAL A 241 11.12 67.04 20.99
C VAL A 241 12.06 68.19 20.59
N GLN A 242 12.84 68.01 19.53
CA GLN A 242 13.75 69.06 19.04
C GLN A 242 12.99 70.31 18.59
N LYS A 243 11.85 70.15 17.91
CA LYS A 243 10.98 71.25 17.52
C LYS A 243 10.52 72.05 18.74
N ILE A 244 10.00 71.38 19.78
CA ILE A 244 9.58 72.04 21.03
C ILE A 244 10.74 72.79 21.69
N GLN A 245 11.94 72.20 21.70
CA GLN A 245 13.14 72.87 22.22
C GLN A 245 13.49 74.12 21.41
N THR A 246 13.40 74.10 20.08
CA THR A 246 13.65 75.29 19.26
C THR A 246 12.59 76.37 19.45
N GLU A 247 11.31 75.99 19.56
CA GLU A 247 10.21 76.94 19.83
C GLU A 247 10.37 77.62 21.19
N THR A 248 10.74 76.86 22.23
CA THR A 248 11.00 77.42 23.57
C THR A 248 12.21 78.36 23.58
N LEU A 249 13.29 78.03 22.88
CA LEU A 249 14.45 78.92 22.74
C LEU A 249 14.09 80.22 22.01
N LEU A 250 13.28 80.12 20.96
CA LEU A 250 12.81 81.28 20.20
C LEU A 250 11.93 82.20 21.05
N ALA A 251 11.02 81.62 21.83
CA ALA A 251 10.22 82.37 22.80
C ALA A 251 11.10 83.07 23.86
N HIS A 252 12.17 82.42 24.31
CA HIS A 252 13.13 83.01 25.24
C HIS A 252 13.84 84.23 24.64
N PHE A 253 14.38 84.11 23.41
CA PHE A 253 15.02 85.25 22.73
C PHE A 253 14.05 86.39 22.45
N GLN A 254 12.80 86.07 22.10
CA GLN A 254 11.78 87.10 21.88
C GLN A 254 11.46 87.85 23.17
N SER A 255 11.40 87.16 24.32
CA SER A 255 11.26 87.80 25.63
C SER A 255 12.45 88.69 25.96
N GLN A 256 13.68 88.27 25.63
CA GLN A 256 14.88 89.09 25.84
C GLN A 256 14.89 90.35 24.98
N LEU A 257 14.49 90.25 23.71
CA LEU A 257 14.39 91.40 22.81
C LEU A 257 13.37 92.43 23.35
N ASN A 258 12.18 91.99 23.74
CA ASN A 258 11.17 92.88 24.34
C ASN A 258 11.71 93.58 25.61
N GLN A 259 12.52 92.89 26.42
CA GLN A 259 13.14 93.48 27.61
C GLN A 259 14.17 94.57 27.23
N ILE A 260 14.99 94.32 26.21
CA ILE A 260 15.97 95.30 25.71
C ILE A 260 15.27 96.51 25.10
N GLU A 261 14.21 96.30 24.31
CA GLU A 261 13.39 97.37 23.75
C GLU A 261 12.77 98.24 24.85
N GLY A 262 12.26 97.62 25.93
CA GLY A 262 11.78 98.33 27.12
C GLY A 262 12.86 99.19 27.77
N LEU A 263 14.04 98.61 28.03
CA LEU A 263 15.19 99.35 28.60
C LEU A 263 15.64 100.51 27.69
N PHE A 264 15.59 100.32 26.37
CA PHE A 264 15.93 101.36 25.40
C PHE A 264 14.92 102.50 25.43
N ALA A 265 13.63 102.19 25.47
CA ALA A 265 12.57 103.19 25.61
C ALA A 265 12.71 103.99 26.92
N ASP A 266 13.03 103.32 28.03
CA ASP A 266 13.31 103.98 29.31
C ASP A 266 14.52 104.91 29.21
N SER A 267 15.62 104.46 28.60
CA SER A 267 16.81 105.30 28.41
C SER A 267 16.56 106.49 27.48
N GLN A 268 15.73 106.34 26.45
CA GLN A 268 15.33 107.43 25.55
C GLN A 268 14.50 108.48 26.30
N SER A 269 13.56 108.02 27.14
CA SER A 269 12.76 108.90 28.01
C SER A 269 13.66 109.68 28.99
N GLN A 270 14.65 109.02 29.60
CA GLN A 270 15.64 109.68 30.46
C GLN A 270 16.47 110.72 29.71
N LEU A 271 16.94 110.41 28.49
CA LEU A 271 17.66 111.37 27.66
C LEU A 271 16.81 112.61 27.38
N HIS A 272 15.55 112.42 27.01
CA HIS A 272 14.65 113.53 26.73
C HIS A 272 14.40 114.41 27.97
N GLN A 273 14.23 113.79 29.14
CA GLN A 273 14.16 114.53 30.41
C GLN A 273 15.44 115.33 30.69
N THR A 274 16.62 114.76 30.42
CA THR A 274 17.88 115.49 30.60
C THR A 274 18.06 116.63 29.60
N GLU A 275 17.61 116.47 28.36
CA GLU A 275 17.59 117.52 27.34
C GLU A 275 16.67 118.67 27.76
N GLU A 276 15.46 118.37 28.25
CA GLU A 276 14.51 119.37 28.74
C GLU A 276 15.07 120.13 29.96
N MET A 277 15.73 119.42 30.90
CA MET A 277 16.44 120.06 32.00
C MET A 277 17.61 120.95 31.53
N LEU A 278 18.32 120.54 30.49
CA LEU A 278 19.41 121.34 29.91
C LEU A 278 18.87 122.61 29.24
N GLU A 279 17.79 122.51 28.48
CA GLU A 279 17.12 123.65 27.85
C GLU A 279 16.57 124.63 28.89
N GLN A 280 16.02 124.13 30.00
CA GLN A 280 15.67 124.96 31.16
C GLN A 280 16.90 125.66 31.75
N SER A 281 18.01 124.94 31.94
CA SER A 281 19.25 125.52 32.49
C SER A 281 19.86 126.57 31.54
N GLN A 282 19.83 126.34 30.24
CA GLN A 282 20.26 127.33 29.22
C GLN A 282 19.36 128.57 29.23
N SER A 283 18.04 128.39 29.33
CA SER A 283 17.09 129.49 29.45
C SER A 283 17.33 130.31 30.72
N GLN A 284 17.63 129.64 31.84
CA GLN A 284 18.04 130.31 33.09
C GLN A 284 19.34 131.08 32.93
N LEU A 285 20.35 130.51 32.25
CA LEU A 285 21.61 131.19 31.94
C LEU A 285 21.37 132.45 31.12
N HIS A 286 20.58 132.37 30.05
CA HIS A 286 20.22 133.55 29.25
C HIS A 286 19.49 134.60 30.07
N GLN A 287 18.54 134.22 30.94
CA GLN A 287 17.91 135.18 31.85
C GLN A 287 18.94 135.83 32.79
N THR A 288 19.91 135.08 33.32
CA THR A 288 20.96 135.67 34.15
C THR A 288 21.93 136.56 33.38
N GLU A 289 22.25 136.22 32.12
CA GLU A 289 23.04 137.08 31.22
C GLU A 289 22.30 138.38 30.90
N GLU A 290 21.01 138.32 30.61
CA GLU A 290 20.17 139.48 30.34
C GLU A 290 20.06 140.40 31.58
N VAL A 291 19.96 139.81 32.79
CA VAL A 291 20.03 140.56 34.06
C VAL A 291 21.43 141.16 34.29
N LEU A 292 22.49 140.46 33.89
CA LEU A 292 23.86 140.96 33.96
C LEU A 292 24.06 142.16 33.00
N GLU A 293 23.50 142.08 31.80
CA GLU A 293 23.54 143.13 30.78
C GLU A 293 22.69 144.35 31.22
N GLN A 294 21.54 144.12 31.86
CA GLN A 294 20.73 145.16 32.50
C GLN A 294 21.44 145.83 33.69
N SER A 295 22.24 145.09 34.46
CA SER A 295 23.03 145.66 35.56
C SER A 295 24.28 146.39 35.06
N GLN A 296 24.93 145.93 33.98
CA GLN A 296 26.02 146.64 33.31
C GLN A 296 25.55 147.93 32.63
N SER A 297 24.42 147.92 31.93
CA SER A 297 23.81 149.13 31.36
C SER A 297 23.41 150.13 32.46
N ARG A 298 22.90 149.66 33.61
CA ARG A 298 22.67 150.51 34.80
C ARG A 298 23.94 151.14 35.34
N LEU A 299 25.06 150.42 35.42
CA LEU A 299 26.37 150.97 35.83
C LEU A 299 26.87 152.06 34.87
N THR A 300 26.70 151.88 33.55
CA THR A 300 27.08 152.92 32.56
C THR A 300 26.18 154.16 32.58
N SER A 301 24.94 154.05 33.11
CA SER A 301 24.03 155.19 33.28
C SER A 301 24.29 156.01 34.55
N THR A 302 25.02 155.45 35.53
CA THR A 302 25.40 156.13 36.78
C THR A 302 26.75 156.85 36.73
N GLU A 303 27.50 156.73 35.64
CA GLU A 303 28.80 157.43 35.46
C GLU A 303 28.72 158.67 34.54
N ARG A 304 27.52 159.10 34.14
CA ARG A 304 27.29 160.41 33.47
C ARG A 304 26.08 161.14 34.06
N CYS A 305 26.23 161.61 35.29
CA CYS A 305 25.81 162.92 35.84
C CYS A 305 25.90 162.90 37.36
#